data_AF-A0A969L0S3-F1
#
_entry.id   AF-A0A969L0S3-F1
#
_cell.length_a   1.000
_cell.length_b   1.000
_cell.length_c   1.000
_cell.angle_alpha   90.00
_cell.angle_beta   90.00
_cell.angle_gamma   90.00
#
_symmetry.space_group_name_H-M   'P 1'
#
loop_
_entity.id
_entity.type
_entity.pdbx_description
1 polymer ?
#
loop_
_entity_poly.entity_id
_entity_poly.type
_entity_poly.pdbx_seq_one_letter_code
_entity_poly.pdbx_strand_id
1 'polypeptide(L)'
;RNLQQVRRRSLSLNHRVGKGEDTELMELLEDSTTQSPEAQMSETMMRQEIYSVLGDVLTEREKDIISLRYGLTTGEAHTLEEVGGLFNLSRERVRQIQTKAMRKLRRPQVAARLKGWLR
;
A
#
# COMPACT_ATOMS: atom_id res chain seq x y z
N ARG A 1 34.81 33.19 7.10
CA ARG A 1 35.93 32.26 7.35
C ARG A 1 35.43 30.83 7.18
N ASN A 2 35.89 30.17 6.12
CA ASN A 2 35.92 28.73 5.83
C ASN A 2 34.59 27.95 5.74
N LEU A 3 33.93 28.09 4.58
CA LEU A 3 33.26 26.99 3.89
C LEU A 3 34.33 25.95 3.48
N GLN A 4 34.58 24.96 4.33
CA GLN A 4 35.34 23.79 3.90
C GLN A 4 34.45 22.97 2.97
N GLN A 5 34.65 23.22 1.67
CA GLN A 5 34.26 22.32 0.59
C GLN A 5 34.53 20.87 1.02
N VAL A 6 33.46 20.13 1.25
CA VAL A 6 33.51 18.67 1.36
C VAL A 6 34.04 18.17 0.02
N ARG A 7 35.35 17.88 -0.05
CA ARG A 7 35.94 17.09 -1.12
C ARG A 7 35.37 15.68 -0.99
N ARG A 8 34.18 15.44 -1.54
CA ARG A 8 33.65 14.10 -1.75
C ARG A 8 34.52 13.44 -2.82
N ARG A 9 35.59 12.76 -2.41
CA ARG A 9 36.21 11.74 -3.27
C ARG A 9 35.16 10.64 -3.40
N SER A 10 34.63 10.42 -4.59
CA SER A 10 33.79 9.26 -4.88
C SER A 10 34.64 8.01 -4.64
N LEU A 11 34.32 7.26 -3.60
CA LEU A 11 34.92 5.96 -3.36
C LEU A 11 34.19 4.92 -4.20
N SER A 12 34.92 3.95 -4.72
CA SER A 12 34.33 2.84 -5.48
C SER A 12 33.53 1.95 -4.53
N LEU A 13 32.33 1.55 -4.94
CA LEU A 13 31.48 0.60 -4.20
C LEU A 13 32.07 -0.81 -4.15
N ASN A 14 33.01 -1.12 -5.06
CA ASN A 14 33.73 -2.40 -5.09
C ASN A 14 35.02 -2.34 -4.24
N HIS A 15 35.21 -1.28 -3.46
CA HIS A 15 36.36 -1.18 -2.57
C HIS A 15 36.13 -2.10 -1.37
N ARG A 16 37.10 -3.00 -1.14
CA ARG A 16 37.09 -3.95 -0.03
C ARG A 16 37.47 -3.25 1.27
N VAL A 17 36.77 -3.56 2.35
CA VAL A 17 36.90 -2.95 3.68
C VAL A 17 36.91 -4.03 4.76
N GLY A 18 37.51 -3.73 5.91
CA GLY A 18 37.65 -4.67 7.04
C GLY A 18 39.06 -5.26 7.16
N LYS A 19 39.35 -5.88 8.32
CA LYS A 19 40.70 -6.34 8.69
C LYS A 19 41.27 -7.48 7.80
N GLY A 20 40.42 -8.12 6.99
CA GLY A 20 40.81 -9.17 6.04
C GLY A 20 40.61 -8.79 4.57
N GLU A 21 40.16 -7.57 4.27
CA GLU A 21 39.83 -7.14 2.88
C GLU A 21 38.83 -8.07 2.15
N ASP A 22 38.03 -8.83 2.90
CA ASP A 22 37.08 -9.81 2.35
C ASP A 22 35.69 -9.24 2.10
N THR A 23 35.34 -8.10 2.72
CA THR A 23 33.99 -7.52 2.63
C THR A 23 33.98 -6.33 1.68
N GLU A 24 33.14 -6.38 0.65
CA GLU A 24 33.00 -5.24 -0.27
C GLU A 24 32.10 -4.16 0.33
N LEU A 25 32.40 -2.89 0.05
CA LEU A 25 31.55 -1.76 0.48
C LEU A 25 30.10 -1.90 0.01
N MET A 26 29.86 -2.55 -1.13
CA MET A 26 28.54 -2.90 -1.64
C MET A 26 27.76 -3.86 -0.71
N GLU A 27 28.44 -4.81 -0.06
CA GLU A 27 27.81 -5.79 0.84
C GLU A 27 27.38 -5.19 2.19
N LEU A 28 27.93 -4.02 2.56
CA LEU A 28 27.59 -3.29 3.78
C LEU A 28 26.45 -2.29 3.58
N LEU A 29 26.01 -2.07 2.33
CA LEU A 29 24.85 -1.25 2.05
C LEU A 29 23.60 -2.09 2.31
N GLU A 30 22.96 -1.88 3.46
CA GLU A 30 21.59 -2.35 3.66
C GLU A 30 20.71 -1.81 2.54
N ASP A 31 20.06 -2.72 1.82
CA ASP A 31 19.13 -2.35 0.77
C ASP A 31 17.88 -1.73 1.40
N SER A 32 17.89 -0.40 1.49
CA SER A 32 16.76 0.39 1.99
C SER A 32 15.49 0.28 1.13
N THR A 33 15.56 -0.42 -0.01
CA THR A 33 14.42 -0.62 -0.93
C THR A 33 13.70 -1.95 -0.71
N THR A 34 14.33 -2.94 -0.07
CA THR A 34 13.67 -4.21 0.22
C THR A 34 12.87 -4.12 1.51
N GLN A 35 11.54 -4.22 1.40
CA GLN A 35 10.68 -4.40 2.58
C GLN A 35 11.07 -5.70 3.30
N SER A 36 11.15 -5.67 4.64
CA SER A 36 11.40 -6.88 5.40
C SER A 36 10.30 -7.92 5.15
N PRO A 37 10.61 -9.23 5.24
CA PRO A 37 9.59 -10.28 5.11
C PRO A 37 8.41 -10.08 6.08
N GLU A 38 8.69 -9.57 7.27
CA GLU A 38 7.68 -9.23 8.29
C GLU A 38 6.74 -8.12 7.82
N ALA A 39 7.28 -7.07 7.18
CA ALA A 39 6.49 -5.98 6.62
C ALA A 39 5.59 -6.47 5.46
N GLN A 40 6.12 -7.32 4.58
CA GLN A 40 5.35 -7.94 3.49
C GLN A 40 4.22 -8.84 4.01
N MET A 41 4.49 -9.63 5.05
CA MET A 41 3.49 -10.46 5.72
C MET A 41 2.40 -9.59 6.36
N SER A 42 2.78 -8.53 7.08
CA SER A 42 1.83 -7.60 7.70
C SER A 42 0.93 -6.93 6.67
N GLU A 43 1.47 -6.51 5.53
CA GLU A 43 0.67 -5.92 4.45
C GLU A 43 -0.31 -6.94 3.85
N THR A 44 0.13 -8.18 3.64
CA THR A 44 -0.72 -9.26 3.13
C THR A 44 -1.87 -9.56 4.09
N MET A 45 -1.58 -9.68 5.39
CA MET A 45 -2.60 -9.89 6.42
C MET A 45 -3.60 -8.73 6.49
N MET A 46 -3.11 -7.48 6.43
CA MET A 46 -3.96 -6.29 6.37
C MET A 46 -4.93 -6.33 5.18
N ARG A 47 -4.41 -6.63 3.98
CA ARG A 47 -5.24 -6.74 2.78
C ARG A 47 -6.31 -7.82 2.95
N GLN A 48 -5.95 -9.01 3.44
CA GLN A 48 -6.89 -10.10 3.67
C GLN A 48 -8.01 -9.72 4.65
N GLU A 49 -7.69 -9.06 5.76
CA GLU A 49 -8.70 -8.61 6.73
C GLU A 49 -9.65 -7.58 6.10
N ILE A 50 -9.11 -6.61 5.35
CA ILE A 50 -9.93 -5.63 4.61
C ILE A 50 -10.89 -6.35 3.66
N TYR A 51 -10.40 -7.33 2.90
CA TYR A 51 -11.23 -8.11 1.98
C TYR A 51 -12.31 -8.94 2.68
N SER A 52 -11.99 -9.54 3.83
CA SER A 52 -12.95 -10.26 4.66
C SER A 52 -14.05 -9.32 5.15
N VAL A 53 -13.67 -8.19 5.75
CA VAL A 53 -14.62 -7.18 6.24
C VAL A 53 -15.52 -6.64 5.13
N LEU A 54 -14.95 -6.36 3.95
CA LEU A 54 -15.74 -5.92 2.80
C LEU A 54 -16.74 -6.99 2.36
N GLY A 55 -16.34 -8.27 2.36
CA GLY A 55 -17.21 -9.41 2.04
C GLY A 55 -18.36 -9.60 3.03
N ASP A 56 -18.13 -9.38 4.32
CA ASP A 56 -19.17 -9.52 5.36
C ASP A 56 -20.24 -8.41 5.28
N VAL A 57 -19.86 -7.24 4.74
CA VAL A 57 -20.64 -6.01 4.86
C VAL A 57 -21.28 -5.60 3.52
N LEU A 58 -20.61 -5.88 2.41
CA LEU A 58 -21.02 -5.51 1.06
C LEU A 58 -21.46 -6.74 0.29
N THR A 59 -22.42 -6.55 -0.62
CA THR A 59 -22.70 -7.59 -1.64
C THR A 59 -21.50 -7.72 -2.57
N GLU A 60 -21.30 -8.86 -3.21
CA GLU A 60 -20.21 -9.10 -4.17
C GLU A 60 -20.04 -7.95 -5.18
N ARG A 61 -21.13 -7.51 -5.82
CA ARG A 61 -21.10 -6.37 -6.75
C ARG A 61 -20.72 -5.03 -6.10
N GLU A 62 -21.15 -4.78 -4.87
CA GLU A 62 -20.75 -3.58 -4.11
C GLU A 62 -19.25 -3.67 -3.75
N LYS A 63 -18.77 -4.86 -3.37
CA LYS A 63 -17.36 -5.12 -3.06
C LYS A 63 -16.48 -4.89 -4.30
N ASP A 64 -16.86 -5.37 -5.48
CA ASP A 64 -16.05 -5.20 -6.69
C ASP A 64 -15.96 -3.73 -7.11
N ILE A 65 -17.08 -3.01 -7.08
CA ILE A 65 -17.15 -1.57 -7.38
C ILE A 65 -16.23 -0.78 -6.42
N ILE A 66 -16.26 -1.10 -5.12
CA ILE A 66 -15.44 -0.42 -4.11
C ILE A 66 -13.97 -0.82 -4.25
N SER A 67 -13.68 -2.10 -4.47
CA SER A 67 -12.31 -2.60 -4.63
C SER A 67 -11.64 -1.95 -5.84
N LEU A 68 -12.35 -1.79 -6.95
CA LEU A 68 -11.86 -1.09 -8.13
C LEU A 68 -11.72 0.42 -7.90
N ARG A 69 -12.71 1.06 -7.25
CA ARG A 69 -12.69 2.50 -6.96
C ARG A 69 -11.48 2.91 -6.12
N TYR A 70 -11.08 2.07 -5.17
CA TYR A 70 -9.99 2.36 -4.23
C TYR A 70 -8.70 1.58 -4.54
N GLY A 71 -8.65 0.85 -5.66
CA GLY A 71 -7.44 0.10 -6.04
C GLY A 71 -7.08 -1.02 -5.07
N LEU A 72 -8.03 -1.61 -4.35
CA LEU A 72 -7.74 -2.66 -3.37
C LEU A 72 -7.20 -3.93 -4.04
N THR A 73 -7.53 -4.16 -5.31
CA THR A 73 -7.11 -5.36 -6.07
C THR A 73 -5.84 -5.10 -6.86
N THR A 74 -5.81 -4.02 -7.62
CA THR A 74 -4.74 -3.71 -8.60
C THR A 74 -3.75 -2.66 -8.10
N GLY A 75 -4.01 -2.01 -6.97
CA GLY A 75 -3.26 -0.84 -6.49
C GLY A 75 -3.69 0.48 -7.13
N GLU A 76 -4.44 0.43 -8.24
CA GLU A 76 -4.84 1.62 -8.99
C GLU A 76 -6.30 2.00 -8.73
N ALA A 77 -6.49 3.22 -8.21
CA ALA A 77 -7.81 3.77 -7.96
C ALA A 77 -8.44 4.30 -9.25
N HIS A 78 -9.66 3.85 -9.54
CA HIS A 78 -10.41 4.29 -10.72
C HIS A 78 -11.36 5.44 -10.40
N THR A 79 -11.74 6.26 -11.37
CA THR A 79 -12.72 7.34 -11.20
C THR A 79 -14.17 6.79 -11.14
N LEU A 80 -15.12 7.61 -10.67
CA LEU A 80 -16.54 7.21 -10.68
C LEU A 80 -17.08 6.96 -12.09
N GLU A 81 -16.51 7.64 -13.09
CA GLU A 81 -16.90 7.51 -14.50
C GLU A 81 -16.34 6.22 -15.09
N GLU A 82 -15.06 5.90 -14.84
CA GLU A 82 -14.43 4.64 -15.27
C GLU A 82 -15.14 3.43 -14.67
N VAL A 83 -15.39 3.45 -13.36
CA VAL A 83 -16.13 2.38 -12.67
C VAL A 83 -17.57 2.32 -13.20
N GLY A 84 -18.19 3.46 -13.49
CA GLY A 84 -19.52 3.51 -14.12
C GLY A 84 -19.53 2.81 -15.47
N GLY A 85 -18.56 3.11 -16.33
CA GLY A 85 -18.40 2.49 -17.64
C GLY A 85 -18.22 0.97 -17.56
N LEU A 86 -17.36 0.49 -16.67
CA LEU A 86 -17.07 -0.95 -16.52
C LEU A 86 -18.27 -1.75 -15.99
N PHE A 87 -19.07 -1.17 -15.10
CA PHE A 87 -20.22 -1.84 -14.49
C PHE A 87 -21.57 -1.53 -15.16
N ASN A 88 -21.54 -0.78 -16.27
CA ASN A 88 -22.72 -0.26 -16.98
C ASN A 88 -23.68 0.50 -16.03
N LEU A 89 -23.12 1.37 -15.19
CA LEU A 89 -23.81 2.19 -14.21
C LEU A 89 -23.56 3.68 -14.48
N SER A 90 -24.53 4.52 -14.13
CA SER A 90 -24.29 5.96 -14.14
C SER A 90 -23.27 6.34 -13.05
N ARG A 91 -22.52 7.42 -13.28
CA ARG A 91 -21.62 8.02 -12.29
C ARG A 91 -22.29 8.22 -10.93
N GLU A 92 -23.53 8.73 -10.95
CA GLU A 92 -24.30 8.96 -9.72
C GLU A 92 -24.66 7.66 -9.01
N ARG A 93 -24.95 6.59 -9.76
CA ARG A 93 -25.21 5.28 -9.16
C ARG A 93 -23.97 4.73 -8.45
N VAL A 94 -22.79 4.88 -9.04
CA VAL A 94 -21.52 4.51 -8.39
C VAL A 94 -21.30 5.34 -7.12
N ARG A 95 -21.58 6.65 -7.16
CA ARG A 95 -21.49 7.53 -5.97
C ARG A 95 -22.44 7.10 -4.85
N GLN A 96 -23.66 6.69 -5.17
CA GLN A 96 -24.62 6.17 -4.20
C GLN A 96 -24.11 4.88 -3.54
N ILE A 97 -23.58 3.96 -4.34
CA ILE A 97 -22.99 2.70 -3.85
C ILE A 97 -21.82 3.00 -2.91
N GLN A 98 -20.92 3.92 -3.30
CA GLN A 98 -19.80 4.37 -2.47
C GLN A 98 -20.29 4.92 -1.13
N THR A 99 -21.25 5.84 -1.14
CA THR A 99 -21.78 6.44 0.09
C THR A 99 -22.41 5.38 1.00
N LYS A 100 -23.17 4.45 0.41
CA LYS A 100 -23.81 3.35 1.14
C LYS A 100 -22.78 2.40 1.74
N ALA A 101 -21.75 2.04 0.98
CA ALA A 101 -20.67 1.17 1.44
C ALA A 101 -19.89 1.81 2.59
N MET A 102 -19.46 3.07 2.43
CA MET A 102 -18.77 3.82 3.49
C MET A 102 -19.60 3.93 4.76
N ARG A 103 -20.92 4.15 4.64
CA ARG A 103 -21.82 4.16 5.79
C ARG A 103 -21.85 2.81 6.52
N LYS A 104 -21.81 1.70 5.81
CA LYS A 104 -21.77 0.36 6.42
C LYS A 104 -20.40 0.09 7.08
N LEU A 105 -19.30 0.51 6.44
CA LEU A 105 -17.95 0.35 6.97
C LEU A 105 -17.69 1.19 8.23
N ARG A 106 -18.35 2.34 8.37
CA ARG A 106 -18.27 3.20 9.57
C ARG A 106 -19.03 2.66 10.79
N ARG A 107 -19.69 1.50 10.71
CA ARG A 107 -20.34 0.89 11.88
C ARG A 107 -19.28 0.52 12.92
N PRO A 108 -19.52 0.73 14.23
CA PRO A 108 -18.50 0.54 15.28
C PRO A 108 -17.82 -0.84 15.25
N GLN A 109 -18.61 -1.90 15.07
CA GLN A 109 -18.15 -3.29 14.98
C GLN A 109 -17.16 -3.50 13.82
N VAL A 110 -17.44 -2.87 12.67
CA VAL A 110 -16.65 -2.98 11.45
C VAL A 110 -15.40 -2.10 11.54
N ALA A 111 -15.59 -0.87 12.00
CA ALA A 111 -14.51 0.10 12.19
C ALA A 111 -13.48 -0.41 13.21
N ALA A 112 -13.90 -1.14 14.26
CA ALA A 112 -12.99 -1.73 15.24
C ALA A 112 -12.02 -2.75 14.60
N ARG A 113 -12.51 -3.61 13.70
CA ARG A 113 -11.67 -4.58 12.96
C ARG A 113 -10.64 -3.90 12.06
N LEU A 114 -11.07 -2.83 11.37
CA LEU A 114 -10.19 -2.08 10.46
C LEU A 114 -9.20 -1.17 11.20
N LYS A 115 -9.56 -0.67 12.39
CA LYS A 115 -8.71 0.22 13.20
C LYS A 115 -7.43 -0.46 13.67
N GLY A 116 -7.43 -1.79 13.83
CA GLY A 116 -6.22 -2.54 14.17
C GLY A 116 -5.07 -2.41 13.16
N TRP A 117 -5.38 -2.02 11.92
CA TRP A 117 -4.43 -1.88 10.82
C TRP A 117 -4.09 -0.42 10.46
N LEU A 118 -4.83 0.55 11.01
CA LEU A 118 -4.54 1.98 10.86
C LEU A 118 -3.56 2.39 11.97
N ARG A 119 -2.27 2.15 11.75
CA ARG A 119 -1.20 2.62 12.64
C ARG A 119 -0.71 4.00 12.25
#